data_AF-E6KJ66-F1
#
_entry.id   AF-E6KJ66-F1
#
_cell.length_a   1.000
_cell.length_b   1.000
_cell.length_c   1.000
_cell.angle_alpha   90.00
_cell.angle_beta   90.00
_cell.angle_gamma   90.00
#
_symmetry.space_group_name_H-M   'P 1'
#
loop_
_entity.id
_entity.type
_entity.pdbx_description
1 polymer ?
#
loop_
_entity_poly.entity_id
_entity_poly.type
_entity_poly.pdbx_seq_one_letter_code
_entity_poly.pdbx_strand_id
1 'polypeptide(L)'
;MRGKSWIFKNKLELVKMMEDLKKKVNEVYGWSVEDGKPKPPKQDLPQSVKDRADYFWEMTEDGMTFMGAMECIFADEKPKDYDLGATKDWLPKSKEFDDWIGYSPGMSQLVIAVYLIYGGSKNE
;
A
#
# COMPACT_ATOMS: atom_id res chain seq x y z
N MET A 1 -4.64 34.72 -22.04
CA MET A 1 -4.45 34.43 -20.60
C MET A 1 -4.41 32.92 -20.27
N ARG A 2 -3.78 32.06 -21.09
CA ARG A 2 -3.69 30.60 -20.84
C ARG A 2 -2.44 30.16 -20.07
N GLY A 3 -1.38 30.97 -20.04
CA GLY A 3 -0.08 30.57 -19.47
C GLY A 3 -0.04 30.51 -17.94
N LYS A 4 -0.61 31.49 -17.23
CA LYS A 4 -0.52 31.52 -15.75
C LYS A 4 -1.30 30.36 -15.12
N SER A 5 -2.56 30.14 -15.52
CA SER A 5 -3.42 29.07 -14.98
C SER A 5 -2.83 27.66 -15.16
N TRP A 6 -2.21 27.38 -16.32
CA TRP A 6 -1.56 26.09 -16.59
C TRP A 6 -0.32 25.85 -15.71
N ILE A 7 0.52 26.87 -15.52
CA ILE A 7 1.71 26.79 -14.64
C ILE A 7 1.28 26.54 -13.19
N PHE A 8 0.23 27.22 -12.71
CA PHE A 8 -0.26 27.02 -11.34
C PHE A 8 -0.78 25.59 -11.12
N LYS A 9 -1.53 25.02 -12.06
CA LYS A 9 -2.01 23.64 -11.97
C LYS A 9 -0.86 22.63 -11.91
N ASN A 10 0.10 22.73 -12.82
CA ASN A 10 1.26 21.80 -12.82
C ASN A 10 2.11 21.92 -11.55
N LYS A 11 2.27 23.15 -11.03
CA LYS A 11 2.99 23.35 -9.76
C LYS A 11 2.25 22.71 -8.59
N LEU A 12 0.91 22.78 -8.57
CA LEU A 12 0.10 22.18 -7.51
C LEU A 12 0.19 20.65 -7.53
N GLU A 13 0.10 20.04 -8.72
CA GLU A 13 0.25 18.58 -8.88
C GLU A 13 1.62 18.10 -8.42
N LEU A 14 2.71 18.81 -8.79
CA LEU A 14 4.06 18.47 -8.35
C LEU A 14 4.22 18.55 -6.82
N VAL A 15 3.63 19.55 -6.17
CA VAL A 15 3.66 19.67 -4.71
C VAL A 15 2.92 18.50 -4.07
N LYS A 16 1.74 18.15 -4.59
CA LYS A 16 0.97 17.00 -4.10
C LYS A 16 1.75 15.70 -4.23
N MET A 17 2.35 15.45 -5.40
CA MET A 17 3.19 14.28 -5.65
C MET A 17 4.37 14.18 -4.68
N MET A 18 5.03 15.31 -4.37
CA MET A 18 6.16 15.33 -3.45
C MET A 18 5.74 15.07 -2.00
N GLU A 19 4.62 15.64 -1.55
CA GLU A 19 4.08 15.36 -0.21
C GLU A 19 3.63 13.90 -0.08
N ASP A 20 2.97 13.34 -1.10
CA ASP A 20 2.57 11.93 -1.12
C ASP A 20 3.79 11.00 -1.05
N LEU A 21 4.85 11.30 -1.81
CA LEU A 21 6.09 10.54 -1.76
C LEU A 21 6.76 10.65 -0.38
N LYS A 22 6.84 11.85 0.18
CA LYS A 22 7.42 12.09 1.50
C LYS A 22 6.64 11.34 2.59
N LYS A 23 5.31 11.30 2.52
CA LYS A 23 4.46 10.50 3.41
C LYS A 23 4.87 9.03 3.33
N LYS A 24 4.91 8.43 2.13
CA LYS A 24 5.27 7.02 1.94
C LYS A 24 6.70 6.70 2.40
N VAL A 25 7.66 7.61 2.19
CA VAL A 25 9.03 7.47 2.71
C VAL A 25 9.04 7.40 4.23
N ASN A 26 8.30 8.29 4.91
CA ASN A 26 8.20 8.25 6.37
C ASN A 26 7.48 6.99 6.87
N GLU A 27 6.48 6.50 6.14
CA GLU A 27 5.77 5.26 6.46
C GLU A 27 6.64 4.00 6.32
N VAL A 28 7.78 4.06 5.61
CA VAL A 28 8.73 2.94 5.46
C VAL A 28 9.96 3.10 6.35
N TYR A 29 10.53 4.30 6.36
CA TYR A 29 11.83 4.59 6.99
C TYR A 29 11.73 5.37 8.30
N GLY A 30 10.54 5.82 8.71
CA GLY A 30 10.29 6.60 9.92
C GLY A 30 10.33 5.79 11.22
N TRP A 31 11.27 4.85 11.34
CA TRP A 31 11.50 4.08 12.54
C TRP A 31 11.93 4.98 13.70
N SER A 32 11.48 4.63 14.91
CA SER A 32 11.90 5.29 16.13
C SER A 32 12.39 4.29 17.17
N VAL A 33 12.89 4.80 18.30
CA VAL A 33 13.27 3.98 19.46
C VAL A 33 12.40 4.40 20.63
N GLU A 34 11.72 3.44 21.25
CA GLU A 34 10.91 3.62 22.46
C GLU A 34 11.36 2.58 23.50
N ASP A 35 11.69 3.03 24.71
CA ASP A 35 12.24 2.21 25.79
C ASP A 35 13.44 1.32 25.36
N GLY A 36 14.31 1.85 24.50
CA GLY A 36 15.48 1.16 23.98
C GLY A 36 15.18 0.09 22.92
N LYS A 37 13.92 -0.04 22.46
CA LYS A 37 13.51 -0.98 21.42
C LYS A 37 13.11 -0.25 20.14
N PRO A 38 13.38 -0.83 18.95
CA PRO A 38 12.92 -0.26 17.69
C PRO A 38 11.39 -0.32 17.62
N LYS A 39 10.78 0.79 17.23
CA LYS A 39 9.35 0.92 16.97
C LYS A 39 9.12 1.17 15.48
N PRO A 40 8.32 0.33 14.80
CA PRO A 40 8.04 0.49 13.39
C PRO A 40 7.19 1.76 13.15
N PRO A 41 7.36 2.44 12.00
CA PRO A 41 6.45 3.50 11.59
C PRO A 41 5.03 2.95 11.45
N LYS A 42 4.03 3.80 11.71
CA LYS A 42 2.61 3.49 11.44
C LYS A 42 2.23 3.97 10.06
N GLN A 43 1.53 3.13 9.30
CA GLN A 43 1.02 3.48 7.98
C GLN A 43 -0.38 4.07 8.09
N ASP A 44 -0.59 5.24 7.49
CA ASP A 44 -1.91 5.88 7.39
C ASP A 44 -2.53 5.55 6.04
N LEU A 45 -3.01 4.30 5.96
CA LEU A 45 -3.62 3.72 4.77
C LEU A 45 -5.13 4.03 4.67
N PRO A 46 -5.63 4.38 3.47
CA PRO A 46 -7.06 4.39 3.19
C PRO A 46 -7.71 3.03 3.48
N GLN A 47 -9.01 3.03 3.81
CA GLN A 47 -9.72 1.79 4.17
C GLN A 47 -9.72 0.78 3.01
N SER A 48 -9.95 1.23 1.77
CA SER A 48 -9.89 0.36 0.57
C SER A 48 -8.55 -0.34 0.39
N VAL A 49 -7.46 0.29 0.85
CA VAL A 49 -6.11 -0.25 0.80
C VAL A 49 -5.91 -1.30 1.88
N LYS A 50 -6.36 -1.02 3.11
CA LYS A 50 -6.35 -1.99 4.22
C LYS A 50 -7.20 -3.21 3.90
N ASP A 51 -8.45 -3.01 3.48
CA ASP A 51 -9.39 -4.09 3.17
C ASP A 51 -8.80 -5.06 2.15
N ARG A 52 -8.21 -4.52 1.06
CA ARG A 52 -7.57 -5.36 0.04
C ARG A 52 -6.31 -6.06 0.55
N ALA A 53 -5.47 -5.35 1.32
CA ALA A 53 -4.25 -5.91 1.88
C ALA A 53 -4.56 -7.07 2.85
N ASP A 54 -5.46 -6.82 3.81
CA ASP A 54 -5.90 -7.80 4.81
C ASP A 54 -6.58 -9.00 4.13
N TYR A 55 -7.40 -8.76 3.10
CA TYR A 55 -8.12 -9.82 2.39
C TYR A 55 -7.21 -10.92 1.85
N PHE A 56 -6.13 -10.53 1.16
CA PHE A 56 -5.14 -11.45 0.61
C PHE A 56 -4.12 -11.90 1.66
N TRP A 57 -3.83 -11.06 2.66
CA TRP A 57 -2.94 -11.42 3.76
C TRP A 57 -3.47 -12.60 4.58
N GLU A 58 -4.78 -12.66 4.84
CA GLU A 58 -5.41 -13.79 5.53
C GLU A 58 -5.16 -15.13 4.82
N MET A 59 -5.00 -15.15 3.48
CA MET A 59 -4.69 -16.39 2.75
C MET A 59 -3.28 -16.92 3.02
N THR A 60 -2.41 -16.12 3.66
CA THR A 60 -1.07 -16.58 4.07
C THR A 60 -1.13 -17.58 5.21
N GLU A 61 -2.20 -17.55 6.02
CA GLU A 61 -2.48 -18.58 7.03
C GLU A 61 -2.77 -19.95 6.40
N ASP A 62 -3.28 -19.95 5.15
CA ASP A 62 -3.62 -21.14 4.37
C ASP A 62 -2.50 -21.58 3.40
N GLY A 63 -1.31 -20.97 3.50
CA GLY A 63 -0.13 -21.35 2.71
C GLY A 63 0.18 -20.44 1.53
N MET A 64 -0.55 -19.34 1.32
CA MET A 64 -0.12 -18.31 0.37
C MET A 64 1.20 -17.68 0.86
N THR A 65 2.19 -17.60 -0.02
CA THR A 65 3.47 -16.95 0.35
C THR A 65 3.29 -15.44 0.50
N PHE A 66 4.14 -14.79 1.30
CA PHE A 66 4.18 -13.33 1.39
C PHE A 66 4.26 -12.66 0.01
N MET A 67 5.11 -13.19 -0.88
CA MET A 67 5.25 -12.67 -2.25
C MET A 67 3.98 -12.89 -3.07
N GLY A 68 3.33 -14.04 -2.96
CA GLY A 68 2.06 -14.32 -3.62
C GLY A 68 0.94 -13.39 -3.15
N ALA A 69 0.88 -13.09 -1.85
CA ALA A 69 -0.07 -12.11 -1.30
C ALA A 69 0.22 -10.71 -1.87
N MET A 70 1.48 -10.28 -1.90
CA MET A 70 1.89 -9.01 -2.50
C MET A 70 1.53 -8.92 -4.00
N GLU A 71 1.72 -10.00 -4.76
CA GLU A 71 1.30 -10.08 -6.15
C GLU A 71 -0.21 -9.90 -6.29
N CYS A 72 -1.01 -10.60 -5.48
CA CYS A 72 -2.47 -10.50 -5.51
C CYS A 72 -2.97 -9.09 -5.10
N ILE A 73 -2.37 -8.49 -4.07
CA ILE A 73 -2.73 -7.15 -3.57
C ILE A 73 -2.56 -6.11 -4.68
N PHE A 74 -1.48 -6.18 -5.45
CA PHE A 74 -1.17 -5.15 -6.46
C PHE A 74 -1.64 -5.48 -7.87
N ALA A 75 -2.05 -6.72 -8.15
CA ALA A 75 -2.45 -7.13 -9.49
C ALA A 75 -3.72 -6.41 -9.98
N ASP A 76 -3.65 -5.92 -11.21
CA ASP A 76 -4.78 -5.31 -11.95
C ASP A 76 -5.85 -6.35 -12.30
N GLU A 77 -5.40 -7.53 -12.67
CA GLU A 77 -6.23 -8.65 -13.11
C GLU A 77 -5.97 -9.88 -12.24
N LYS A 78 -6.93 -10.80 -12.20
CA LYS A 78 -6.79 -12.07 -11.49
C LYS A 78 -5.60 -12.85 -12.05
N PRO A 79 -4.59 -13.23 -11.25
CA PRO A 79 -3.53 -14.13 -11.70
C PRO A 79 -4.11 -15.45 -12.22
N LYS A 80 -3.55 -15.99 -13.31
CA LYS A 80 -4.07 -17.22 -13.95
C LYS A 80 -4.14 -18.41 -13.01
N ASP A 81 -3.13 -18.52 -12.15
CA ASP A 81 -2.95 -19.64 -11.23
C ASP A 81 -3.51 -19.33 -9.83
N TYR A 82 -4.25 -18.23 -9.67
CA TYR A 82 -4.83 -17.81 -8.39
C TYR A 82 -5.67 -18.93 -7.75
N ASP A 83 -6.51 -19.58 -8.55
CA ASP A 83 -7.42 -20.63 -8.08
C ASP A 83 -6.72 -21.91 -7.65
N LEU A 84 -5.41 -22.06 -7.95
CA LEU A 84 -4.64 -23.24 -7.54
C LEU A 84 -4.21 -23.18 -6.07
N GLY A 85 -4.26 -22.00 -5.44
CA GLY A 85 -3.80 -21.81 -4.06
C GLY A 85 -4.61 -20.80 -3.23
N ALA A 86 -5.68 -20.23 -3.78
CA ALA A 86 -6.54 -19.30 -3.05
C ALA A 86 -7.64 -20.02 -2.26
N THR A 87 -7.86 -19.57 -1.03
CA THR A 87 -8.98 -20.03 -0.18
C THR A 87 -10.19 -19.11 -0.23
N LYS A 88 -10.12 -18.01 -0.99
CA LYS A 88 -11.22 -17.06 -1.20
C LYS A 88 -11.34 -16.66 -2.66
N ASP A 89 -12.47 -16.05 -3.01
CA ASP A 89 -12.72 -15.52 -4.35
C ASP A 89 -11.77 -14.36 -4.70
N TRP A 90 -11.56 -14.11 -6.00
CA TRP A 90 -10.76 -12.96 -6.43
C TRP A 90 -11.43 -11.64 -6.08
N LEU A 91 -10.73 -10.78 -5.34
CA LEU A 91 -11.13 -9.41 -5.07
C LEU A 91 -10.55 -8.49 -6.16
N PRO A 92 -11.36 -7.76 -6.96
CA PRO A 92 -10.84 -6.80 -7.94
C PRO A 92 -10.24 -5.55 -7.31
N LYS A 93 -9.22 -4.96 -7.94
CA LYS A 93 -8.59 -3.72 -7.46
C LYS A 93 -9.56 -2.54 -7.60
N SER A 94 -9.78 -1.80 -6.52
CA SER A 94 -10.66 -0.63 -6.54
C SER A 94 -9.96 0.59 -7.13
N LYS A 95 -10.73 1.56 -7.61
CA LYS A 95 -10.18 2.83 -8.10
C LYS A 95 -9.45 3.59 -6.99
N GLU A 96 -9.97 3.58 -5.77
CA GLU A 96 -9.35 4.25 -4.61
C GLU A 96 -7.99 3.63 -4.27
N PHE A 97 -7.84 2.32 -4.46
CA PHE A 97 -6.55 1.65 -4.32
C PHE A 97 -5.56 2.15 -5.39
N ASP A 98 -6.01 2.20 -6.65
CA ASP A 98 -5.18 2.66 -7.77
C ASP A 98 -4.77 4.13 -7.65
N ASP A 99 -5.72 4.99 -7.26
CA ASP A 99 -5.48 6.41 -6.98
C ASP A 99 -4.48 6.58 -5.81
N TRP A 100 -4.50 5.69 -4.80
CA TRP A 100 -3.55 5.70 -3.69
C TRP A 100 -2.13 5.28 -4.10
N ILE A 101 -1.99 4.29 -5.02
CA ILE A 101 -0.68 3.92 -5.58
C ILE A 101 -0.04 5.17 -6.20
N GLY A 102 -0.82 5.91 -6.99
CA GLY A 102 -0.41 7.16 -7.63
C GLY A 102 0.90 6.99 -8.40
N TYR A 103 1.84 7.91 -8.20
CA TYR A 103 3.08 7.99 -8.97
C TYR A 103 4.25 7.17 -8.42
N SER A 104 4.07 6.45 -7.30
CA SER A 104 5.17 5.77 -6.60
C SER A 104 4.83 4.31 -6.26
N PRO A 105 4.64 3.45 -7.29
CA PRO A 105 4.24 2.06 -7.09
C PRO A 105 5.22 1.27 -6.22
N GLY A 106 6.53 1.41 -6.44
CA GLY A 106 7.54 0.73 -5.61
C GLY A 106 7.50 1.14 -4.14
N MET A 107 7.28 2.43 -3.84
CA MET A 107 7.10 2.87 -2.46
C MET A 107 5.80 2.37 -1.85
N SER A 108 4.73 2.31 -2.65
CA SER A 108 3.43 1.79 -2.19
C SER A 108 3.53 0.32 -1.78
N GLN A 109 4.27 -0.48 -2.55
CA GLN A 109 4.57 -1.87 -2.19
C GLN A 109 5.36 -1.97 -0.87
N LEU A 110 6.36 -1.12 -0.66
CA LEU A 110 7.11 -1.09 0.60
C LEU A 110 6.24 -0.67 1.79
N VAL A 111 5.35 0.31 1.61
CA VAL A 111 4.40 0.72 2.65
C VAL A 111 3.50 -0.46 3.04
N ILE A 112 2.95 -1.20 2.06
CA ILE A 112 2.14 -2.40 2.35
C ILE A 112 2.98 -3.48 3.03
N ALA A 113 4.22 -3.71 2.60
CA ALA A 113 5.09 -4.68 3.25
C ALA A 113 5.30 -4.37 4.75
N VAL A 114 5.56 -3.10 5.08
CA VAL A 114 5.70 -2.69 6.50
C VAL A 114 4.37 -2.85 7.24
N TYR A 115 3.24 -2.48 6.62
CA TYR A 115 1.91 -2.67 7.19
C TYR A 115 1.59 -4.14 7.48
N LEU A 116 1.90 -5.06 6.57
CA LEU A 116 1.62 -6.49 6.77
C LEU A 116 2.52 -7.12 7.83
N ILE A 117 3.80 -6.72 7.89
CA ILE A 117 4.78 -7.28 8.84
C ILE A 117 4.56 -6.73 10.27
N TYR A 118 4.20 -5.45 10.39
CA TYR A 118 4.20 -4.75 11.69
C TYR A 118 2.85 -4.10 12.06
N GLY A 119 2.00 -3.80 11.09
CA GLY A 119 0.71 -3.12 11.28
C GLY A 119 -0.43 -4.06 11.69
N GLY A 120 -0.27 -5.37 11.49
CA GLY A 120 -1.28 -6.41 11.77
C GLY A 120 -1.55 -6.72 13.24
N SER A 121 -1.05 -5.93 14.20
CA SER A 121 -1.51 -6.03 15.59
C SER A 121 -2.87 -5.34 15.72
N LYS A 122 -3.94 -6.06 15.39
CA LYS A 122 -5.17 -5.90 16.17
C LYS A 122 -4.78 -6.16 17.62
N ASN A 123 -4.68 -5.09 18.40
CA ASN A 123 -4.63 -5.05 19.87
C ASN A 123 -4.58 -6.44 20.55
N GLU A 124 -3.42 -6.84 21.06
CA GLU A 124 -3.36 -7.56 22.34
C GLU A 124 -3.31 -6.53 23.48
#